data_AF-A0A9C9UAQ1-F1
#
_entry.id   AF-A0A9C9UAQ1-F1
#
_cell.length_a   1.000
_cell.length_b   1.000
_cell.length_c   1.000
_cell.angle_alpha   90.00
_cell.angle_beta   90.00
_cell.angle_gamma   90.00
#
_symmetry.space_group_name_H-M   'P 1'
#
loop_
_entity.id
_entity.type
_entity.pdbx_description
1 polymer ?
#
loop_
_entity_poly.entity_id
_entity_poly.type
_entity_poly.pdbx_seq_one_letter_code
_entity_poly.pdbx_strand_id
1 'polypeptide(L)'
;AYTSNLYMVGPAARVDISGRTGLVAKDYDQLVTVTPKISETLPLIGALALTSPQIGAAILFVQKIMEPQINKATQTRYNITGPWTAPNVVKLK
;
A
#
# COMPACT_ATOMS: atom_id res chain seq x y z
N ALA A 1 18.08 -6.25 17.35
CA ALA A 1 16.76 -5.82 17.85
C ALA A 1 15.67 -6.44 16.99
N TYR A 2 14.48 -6.65 17.54
CA TYR A 2 13.29 -7.10 16.81
C TYR A 2 12.19 -6.06 16.93
N THR A 3 11.40 -5.90 15.87
CA THR A 3 10.20 -5.05 15.87
C THR A 3 9.02 -5.77 15.21
N SER A 4 7.82 -5.45 15.65
CA SER A 4 6.55 -5.96 15.10
C SER A 4 5.55 -4.86 14.78
N ASN A 5 5.83 -3.61 15.16
CA ASN A 5 4.92 -2.47 15.05
C ASN A 5 5.63 -1.18 14.62
N LEU A 6 6.77 -1.29 13.94
CA LEU A 6 7.44 -0.12 13.36
C LEU A 6 6.71 0.29 12.08
N TYR A 7 6.34 1.55 11.97
CA TYR A 7 5.72 2.09 10.77
C TYR A 7 6.16 3.52 10.47
N MET A 8 6.06 3.89 9.20
CA MET A 8 6.23 5.26 8.70
C MET A 8 5.03 5.66 7.86
N VAL A 9 4.60 6.92 8.01
CA VAL A 9 3.47 7.47 7.26
C VAL A 9 3.96 8.62 6.40
N GLY A 10 3.86 8.48 5.08
CA GLY A 10 4.13 9.53 4.10
C GLY A 10 2.84 9.99 3.39
N PRO A 11 2.91 11.05 2.56
CA PRO A 11 1.76 11.53 1.77
C PRO A 11 1.32 10.53 0.70
N ALA A 12 2.25 9.73 0.16
CA ALA A 12 1.98 8.77 -0.90
C ALA A 12 1.65 7.35 -0.39
N ALA A 13 2.14 6.97 0.80
CA ALA A 13 2.01 5.60 1.30
C ALA A 13 2.24 5.51 2.81
N ARG A 14 1.78 4.41 3.40
CA ARG A 14 2.21 3.89 4.70
C ARG A 14 3.18 2.73 4.48
N VAL A 15 4.24 2.68 5.28
CA VAL A 15 5.23 1.59 5.28
C VAL A 15 5.23 0.94 6.65
N ASP A 16 4.96 -0.35 6.73
CA ASP A 16 5.02 -1.14 7.96
C ASP A 16 6.22 -2.09 7.90
N ILE A 17 6.98 -2.20 8.98
CA ILE A 17 8.24 -2.94 9.07
C ILE A 17 8.17 -3.89 10.28
N SER A 18 8.49 -5.16 10.04
CA SER A 18 8.60 -6.17 11.08
C SER A 18 9.82 -7.05 10.85
N GLY A 19 10.38 -7.64 11.90
CA GLY A 19 11.53 -8.53 11.83
C GLY A 19 12.75 -8.03 12.60
N ARG A 20 13.92 -8.56 12.25
CA ARG A 20 15.19 -8.32 12.93
C ARG A 20 16.00 -7.23 12.23
N THR A 21 16.63 -6.38 13.05
CA THR A 21 17.76 -5.54 12.64
C THR A 21 18.97 -5.92 13.49
N GLY A 22 20.03 -6.42 12.86
CA GLY A 22 21.28 -6.72 13.55
C GLY A 22 22.19 -5.50 13.61
N LEU A 23 22.30 -4.89 14.79
CA LEU A 23 23.17 -3.72 14.98
C LEU A 23 24.67 -4.10 14.96
N VAL A 24 25.01 -5.23 15.57
CA VAL A 24 26.37 -5.75 15.61
C VAL A 24 26.76 -6.35 14.26
N ALA A 25 25.93 -7.25 13.73
CA ALA A 25 26.15 -7.91 12.44
C ALA A 25 25.93 -6.98 11.22
N LYS A 26 25.33 -5.81 11.43
CA LYS A 26 24.96 -4.83 10.39
C LYS A 26 24.19 -5.47 9.25
N ASP A 27 23.12 -6.20 9.60
CA ASP A 27 22.27 -6.91 8.66
C ASP A 27 20.76 -6.72 8.95
N TYR A 28 19.96 -7.09 7.94
CA TYR A 28 18.52 -7.11 7.99
C TYR A 28 17.99 -8.54 7.84
N ASP A 29 16.86 -8.77 8.46
CA ASP A 29 15.94 -9.88 8.19
C ASP A 29 14.53 -9.37 8.50
N GLN A 30 13.94 -8.68 7.52
CA GLN A 30 12.73 -7.87 7.70
C GLN A 30 11.69 -8.11 6.62
N LEU A 31 10.43 -8.12 7.04
CA LEU A 31 9.28 -8.00 6.17
C LEU A 31 8.80 -6.55 6.15
N VAL A 32 8.81 -5.95 4.97
CA VAL A 32 8.36 -4.57 4.72
C VAL A 32 7.10 -4.59 3.88
N THR A 33 6.03 -3.96 4.36
CA THR A 33 4.77 -3.84 3.64
C THR A 33 4.53 -2.38 3.28
N VAL A 34 4.37 -2.10 1.98
CA VAL A 34 4.08 -0.77 1.45
C VAL A 34 2.61 -0.72 1.05
N THR A 35 1.85 0.15 1.69
CA THR A 35 0.43 0.40 1.41
C THR A 35 0.28 1.78 0.79
N PRO A 36 0.01 1.90 -0.53
CA PRO A 36 -0.23 3.18 -1.16
C PRO A 36 -1.45 3.88 -0.55
N LYS A 37 -1.38 5.20 -0.38
CA LYS A 37 -2.56 6.02 -0.12
C LYS A 37 -3.28 6.22 -1.44
N ILE A 38 -4.53 5.75 -1.51
CA ILE A 38 -5.38 5.99 -2.68
C ILE A 38 -5.71 7.48 -2.64
N SER A 39 -5.04 8.25 -3.49
CA SER A 39 -5.24 9.71 -3.59
C SER A 39 -6.66 10.02 -4.07
N GLU A 40 -7.12 11.21 -3.73
CA GLU A 40 -8.48 11.77 -3.80
C GLU A 40 -9.16 11.82 -5.19
N THR A 41 -8.71 11.03 -6.17
CA THR A 41 -9.23 11.00 -7.54
C THR A 41 -10.56 10.24 -7.66
N LEU A 42 -10.85 9.31 -6.75
CA LEU A 42 -12.14 8.61 -6.66
C LEU A 42 -13.32 9.60 -6.48
N PRO A 43 -13.29 10.53 -5.50
CA PRO A 43 -14.30 11.57 -5.36
C PRO A 43 -14.52 12.43 -6.61
N LEU A 44 -13.46 12.82 -7.32
CA LEU A 44 -13.56 13.70 -8.49
C LEU A 44 -14.23 13.01 -9.68
N ILE A 45 -13.90 11.75 -9.94
CA ILE A 45 -14.57 10.93 -10.96
C ILE A 45 -16.06 10.79 -10.61
N GLY A 46 -16.39 10.62 -9.33
CA GLY A 46 -17.78 10.62 -8.84
C GLY A 46 -18.50 11.94 -9.15
N ALA A 47 -17.87 13.09 -8.89
CA ALA A 47 -18.48 14.40 -9.10
C ALA A 47 -18.78 14.71 -10.58
N LEU A 48 -17.88 14.35 -11.51
CA LEU A 48 -18.09 14.56 -12.95
C LEU A 48 -19.19 13.68 -13.54
N ALA A 49 -19.45 12.53 -12.93
CA ALA A 49 -20.50 11.63 -13.37
C ALA A 49 -21.90 12.10 -12.92
N LEU A 50 -21.99 12.90 -11.85
CA LEU A 50 -23.25 13.48 -11.34
C LEU A 50 -23.76 14.67 -12.19
N THR A 51 -22.91 15.30 -13.01
CA THR A 51 -23.31 16.45 -13.84
C THR A 51 -24.04 16.08 -15.12
N SER A 52 -24.15 14.79 -15.45
CA SER A 52 -24.79 14.30 -16.69
C SER A 52 -25.90 13.27 -16.38
N PRO A 53 -27.18 13.67 -16.39
CA PRO A 53 -28.32 12.80 -16.00
C PRO A 53 -28.43 11.52 -16.83
N GLN A 54 -27.99 11.56 -18.08
CA GLN A 54 -28.06 10.44 -19.03
C GLN A 54 -27.15 9.26 -18.64
N ILE A 55 -26.11 9.52 -17.83
CA ILE A 55 -25.10 8.53 -17.42
C ILE A 55 -25.41 7.95 -16.02
N GLY A 56 -26.37 8.53 -15.29
CA GLY A 56 -26.65 8.22 -13.88
C GLY A 56 -27.00 6.75 -13.61
N ALA A 57 -27.65 6.06 -14.56
CA ALA A 57 -28.00 4.63 -14.40
C ALA A 57 -26.77 3.69 -14.43
N ALA A 58 -25.72 4.05 -15.18
CA ALA A 58 -24.48 3.25 -15.24
C ALA A 58 -23.65 3.38 -13.95
N ILE A 59 -23.71 4.53 -13.27
CA ILE A 59 -23.00 4.76 -12.00
C ILE A 59 -23.47 3.80 -10.92
N LEU A 60 -24.78 3.57 -10.79
CA LEU A 60 -25.34 2.62 -9.82
C LEU A 60 -24.82 1.19 -10.01
N PHE A 61 -24.51 0.79 -11.26
CA PHE A 61 -23.86 -0.49 -11.55
C PHE A 61 -22.37 -0.50 -11.20
N VAL A 62 -21.66 0.61 -11.41
CA VAL A 62 -20.25 0.76 -11.02
C VAL A 62 -20.08 0.72 -9.49
N GLN A 63 -21.00 1.32 -8.74
CA GLN A 63 -20.99 1.32 -7.26
C GLN A 63 -20.97 -0.11 -6.69
N LYS A 64 -21.80 -1.02 -7.23
CA LYS A 64 -21.86 -2.43 -6.78
C LYS A 64 -20.62 -3.26 -7.15
N ILE A 65 -19.89 -2.87 -8.19
CA ILE A 65 -18.68 -3.58 -8.67
C ILE A 65 -17.41 -3.02 -8.00
N MET A 66 -17.40 -1.75 -7.60
CA MET A 66 -16.24 -1.09 -6.99
C MET A 66 -16.10 -1.26 -5.48
N GLU A 67 -17.19 -1.52 -4.74
CA GLU A 67 -17.16 -1.73 -3.28
C GLU A 67 -16.08 -2.74 -2.79
N PRO A 68 -15.90 -3.91 -3.45
CA PRO A 68 -14.86 -4.86 -3.05
C PRO A 68 -13.47 -4.55 -3.64
N GLN A 69 -13.37 -3.67 -4.65
CA GLN A 69 -12.11 -3.39 -5.36
C GLN A 69 -11.34 -2.20 -4.78
N ILE A 70 -12.02 -1.21 -4.20
CA ILE A 70 -11.37 -0.04 -3.58
C ILE A 70 -10.58 -0.45 -2.32
N ASN A 71 -11.05 -1.46 -1.58
CA ASN A 71 -10.38 -1.94 -0.37
C ASN A 71 -9.17 -2.86 -0.63
N LYS A 72 -8.91 -3.23 -1.89
CA LYS A 72 -7.62 -3.83 -2.26
C LYS A 72 -6.61 -2.71 -2.49
N ALA A 73 -6.25 -2.02 -1.41
CA ALA A 73 -4.97 -1.30 -1.40
C ALA A 73 -3.92 -2.29 -1.92
N THR A 74 -3.28 -1.98 -3.04
CA THR A 74 -2.29 -2.89 -3.65
C THR A 74 -1.06 -2.86 -2.75
N GLN A 75 -1.14 -3.62 -1.66
CA GLN A 75 -0.03 -3.78 -0.74
C GLN A 75 1.08 -4.49 -1.49
N THR A 76 2.26 -3.91 -1.46
CA THR A 76 3.45 -4.60 -1.96
C THR A 76 4.29 -5.01 -0.76
N ARG A 77 4.56 -6.30 -0.65
CA ARG A 77 5.41 -6.86 0.41
C ARG A 77 6.80 -7.13 -0.13
N TYR A 78 7.81 -6.82 0.68
CA TYR A 78 9.21 -7.06 0.39
C TYR A 78 9.83 -7.83 1.55
N ASN A 79 10.58 -8.87 1.23
CA ASN A 79 11.50 -9.50 2.16
C ASN A 79 12.88 -8.88 1.95
N ILE A 80 13.45 -8.27 3.01
CA ILE A 80 14.74 -7.59 3.00
C ILE A 80 15.69 -8.37 3.90
N THR A 81 16.75 -8.95 3.30
CA THR A 81 17.74 -9.75 4.02
C THR A 81 19.17 -9.33 3.70
N GLY A 82 20.12 -9.63 4.58
CA GLY A 82 21.55 -9.43 4.32
C GLY A 82 22.11 -8.08 4.80
N PRO A 83 23.34 -7.72 4.39
CA PRO A 83 24.08 -6.59 4.98
C PRO A 83 23.42 -5.23 4.73
N TRP A 84 23.57 -4.28 5.66
CA TRP A 84 23.02 -2.92 5.52
C TRP A 84 23.51 -2.17 4.28
N THR A 85 24.75 -2.43 3.85
CA THR A 85 25.38 -1.76 2.70
C THR A 85 24.86 -2.28 1.37
N ALA A 86 24.38 -3.52 1.33
CA ALA A 86 23.90 -4.18 0.12
C ALA A 86 22.86 -5.26 0.48
N PRO A 87 21.67 -4.87 0.95
CA PRO A 87 20.64 -5.83 1.31
C PRO A 87 20.01 -6.41 0.05
N ASN A 88 19.62 -7.69 0.11
CA ASN A 88 18.79 -8.33 -0.89
C ASN A 88 17.33 -7.97 -0.65
N VAL A 89 16.66 -7.41 -1.66
CA VAL A 89 15.27 -6.97 -1.59
C VAL A 89 14.43 -7.78 -2.56
N VAL A 90 13.59 -8.68 -2.03
CA VAL A 90 12.75 -9.57 -2.82
C VAL A 90 11.29 -9.18 -2.67
N LYS A 91 10.63 -8.81 -3.76
CA LYS A 91 9.17 -8.61 -3.78
C LYS A 91 8.46 -9.95 -3.62
N LEU A 92 7.54 -10.02 -2.67
CA LEU A 92 6.67 -11.17 -2.45
C LEU A 92 5.41 -11.04 -3.33
N LYS A 93 4.89 -12.19 -3.80
CA LYS A 93 3.66 -12.26 -4.60
C LYS A 93 2.42 -12.15 -3.74
#